data_AF-A0A7V9SYS6-F1
#
_entry.id   AF-A0A7V9SYS6-F1
#
_cell.length_a   1.000
_cell.length_b   1.000
_cell.length_c   1.000
_cell.angle_alpha   90.00
_cell.angle_beta   90.00
_cell.angle_gamma   90.00
#
_symmetry.space_group_name_H-M   'P 1'
#
loop_
_entity.id
_entity.type
_entity.pdbx_description
1 polymer ?
#
loop_
_entity_poly.entity_id
_entity_poly.type
_entity_poly.pdbx_seq_one_letter_code
_entity_poly.pdbx_strand_id
1 'polypeptide(L)'
;MAGADEGMGYDFDCSLGAPITVHGHVPATVEQGADLPLEDVFLEYTNPVGPVTYAGTRLSIPAARGTAGPDHVIALPGEVAIGEGETYRSAPTSGAFRVTAEPGTVLELRPADLFVKSASTVGGGRLACTFPGGQPAFARTTVVAPSGGASPGGLGAFPSAHAFVDQQHRDLLRRPPTATQLDRWVARLRDGMAPTRVVRKLMAAPRSAGVVAPIVRLYLVGFGLRPDYGALGTWTSRVRAGLPLSVVASAVTVSENPAAAGALSP
;
A
#
# COMPACT_ATOMS: atom_id res chain seq x y z
N MET A 1 16.92 11.15 6.59
CA MET A 1 16.49 12.18 5.63
C MET A 1 16.25 11.45 4.32
N ALA A 2 15.02 10.99 4.07
CA ALA A 2 14.65 10.34 2.82
C ALA A 2 14.15 11.45 1.87
N GLY A 3 14.69 11.46 0.65
CA GLY A 3 14.50 12.51 -0.34
C GLY A 3 13.04 12.76 -0.67
N ALA A 4 12.72 14.04 -0.88
CA ALA A 4 11.52 14.44 -1.57
C ALA A 4 11.57 13.84 -2.97
N ASP A 5 10.65 12.91 -3.28
CA ASP A 5 10.51 12.38 -4.64
C ASP A 5 10.11 13.55 -5.55
N GLU A 6 10.98 13.83 -6.54
CA GLU A 6 10.72 14.72 -7.66
C GLU A 6 9.36 14.39 -8.29
N GLY A 7 8.56 15.42 -8.57
CA GLY A 7 7.23 15.26 -9.16
C GLY A 7 7.31 14.41 -10.44
N MET A 8 6.68 13.24 -10.43
CA MET A 8 6.73 12.32 -11.55
C MET A 8 5.99 12.92 -12.74
N GLY A 9 6.72 13.20 -13.82
CA GLY A 9 6.14 13.57 -15.11
C GLY A 9 5.37 12.38 -15.70
N TYR A 10 4.14 12.62 -16.16
CA TYR A 10 3.30 11.62 -16.81
C TYR A 10 2.97 12.05 -18.24
N ASP A 11 3.39 11.25 -19.22
CA ASP A 11 3.38 11.65 -20.64
C ASP A 11 2.17 11.11 -21.41
N PHE A 12 1.54 11.98 -22.18
CA PHE A 12 0.51 11.63 -23.14
C PHE A 12 1.05 11.64 -24.57
N ASP A 13 0.86 10.55 -25.31
CA ASP A 13 1.15 10.52 -26.74
C ASP A 13 0.00 11.16 -27.52
N CYS A 14 0.26 12.31 -28.09
CA CYS A 14 -0.72 13.08 -28.85
C CYS A 14 -0.47 12.98 -30.37
N SER A 15 -1.54 13.02 -31.16
CA SER A 15 -1.51 12.84 -32.62
C SER A 15 -0.62 13.81 -33.42
N LEU A 16 -0.09 14.87 -32.80
CA LEU A 16 0.87 15.82 -33.39
C LEU A 16 2.34 15.51 -33.04
N GLY A 17 2.62 14.41 -32.33
CA GLY A 17 3.97 13.92 -32.07
C GLY A 17 4.75 14.62 -30.95
N ALA A 18 4.12 15.54 -30.20
CA ALA A 18 4.71 16.13 -28.99
C ALA A 18 4.02 15.58 -27.74
N PRO A 19 4.77 15.03 -26.76
CA PRO A 19 4.20 14.55 -25.53
C PRO A 19 3.70 15.71 -24.67
N ILE A 20 2.56 15.51 -24.00
CA ILE A 20 2.11 16.40 -22.92
C ILE A 20 2.49 15.75 -21.59
N THR A 21 3.26 16.44 -20.77
CA THR A 21 3.69 15.94 -19.46
C THR A 21 2.85 16.56 -18.35
N VAL A 22 2.34 15.75 -17.44
CA VAL A 22 1.64 16.20 -16.22
C VAL A 22 2.56 16.02 -15.04
N HIS A 23 2.75 17.08 -14.27
CA HIS A 23 3.54 17.09 -13.05
C HIS A 23 2.62 17.23 -11.84
N GLY A 24 3.06 16.70 -10.70
CA GLY A 24 2.43 16.94 -9.40
C GLY A 24 3.09 16.11 -8.31
N HIS A 25 2.68 16.36 -7.07
CA HIS A 25 3.24 15.74 -5.89
C HIS A 25 2.17 15.10 -5.01
N VAL A 26 2.49 13.93 -4.45
CA VAL A 26 1.74 13.31 -3.37
C VAL A 26 2.72 12.79 -2.32
N PRO A 27 2.31 12.73 -1.05
CA PRO A 27 3.16 12.14 -0.02
C PRO A 27 3.33 10.63 -0.25
N ALA A 28 4.52 10.11 0.06
CA ALA A 28 4.81 8.68 -0.04
C ALA A 28 3.88 7.81 0.82
N THR A 29 3.35 8.38 1.91
CA THR A 29 2.38 7.72 2.81
C THR A 29 1.27 8.67 3.23
N VAL A 30 0.07 8.14 3.44
CA VAL A 30 -1.10 8.89 3.93
C VAL A 30 -1.89 8.07 4.96
N GLU A 31 -2.40 8.70 6.01
CA GLU A 31 -3.20 7.98 7.02
C GLU A 31 -4.58 7.56 6.48
N GLN A 32 -5.06 6.40 6.90
CA GLN A 32 -6.44 5.99 6.63
C GLN A 32 -7.42 7.01 7.20
N GLY A 33 -8.37 7.44 6.37
CA GLY A 33 -9.33 8.47 6.75
C GLY A 33 -8.73 9.87 6.83
N ALA A 34 -7.47 10.10 6.41
CA ALA A 34 -6.98 11.44 6.13
C ALA A 34 -7.31 11.83 4.68
N ASP A 35 -7.07 13.10 4.37
CA ASP A 35 -7.12 13.59 3.01
C ASP A 35 -5.74 13.42 2.39
N LEU A 36 -5.65 12.71 1.27
CA LEU A 36 -4.44 12.58 0.45
C LEU A 36 -4.27 13.88 -0.33
N PRO A 37 -3.29 14.73 0.01
CA PRO A 37 -3.07 15.96 -0.74
C PRO A 37 -2.44 15.62 -2.09
N LEU A 38 -2.93 16.30 -3.12
CA LEU A 38 -2.37 16.33 -4.45
C LEU A 38 -1.94 17.77 -4.72
N GLU A 39 -0.64 18.01 -4.75
CA GLU A 39 -0.05 19.35 -4.72
C GLU A 39 0.68 19.68 -6.02
N ASP A 40 0.71 20.98 -6.34
CA ASP A 40 1.47 21.53 -7.46
C ASP A 40 1.23 20.82 -8.79
N VAL A 41 -0.03 20.50 -9.08
CA VAL A 41 -0.38 19.82 -10.32
C VAL A 41 -0.47 20.81 -11.47
N PHE A 42 0.37 20.62 -12.48
CA PHE A 42 0.36 21.41 -13.71
C PHE A 42 0.67 20.54 -14.92
N LEU A 43 0.25 21.02 -16.10
CA LEU A 43 0.62 20.43 -17.38
C LEU A 43 1.72 21.26 -18.04
N GLU A 44 2.61 20.56 -18.72
CA GLU A 44 3.67 21.13 -19.55
C GLU A 44 3.60 20.52 -20.96
N TYR A 45 3.70 21.37 -21.97
CA TYR A 45 3.63 20.94 -23.37
C TYR A 45 4.43 21.89 -24.25
N THR A 46 5.24 21.32 -25.14
CA THR A 46 5.97 22.08 -26.16
C THR A 46 5.29 21.92 -27.51
N ASN A 47 4.91 23.03 -28.14
CA ASN A 47 4.20 23.00 -29.41
C ASN A 47 5.16 22.68 -30.56
N PRO A 48 5.00 21.55 -31.28
CA PRO A 48 5.89 21.20 -32.37
C PRO A 48 5.54 21.91 -33.69
N VAL A 49 4.41 22.63 -33.76
CA VAL A 49 3.87 23.18 -35.02
C VAL A 49 3.31 24.59 -34.85
N GLY A 50 3.90 25.58 -35.53
CA GLY A 50 3.35 26.93 -35.76
C GLY A 50 2.79 27.67 -34.53
N PRO A 51 2.16 28.85 -34.72
CA PRO A 51 1.35 29.46 -33.67
C PRO A 51 -0.02 28.77 -33.62
N VAL A 52 -0.30 28.01 -32.56
CA VAL A 52 -1.61 27.40 -32.31
C VAL A 52 -2.25 28.08 -31.11
N THR A 53 -3.52 28.45 -31.25
CA THR A 53 -4.33 28.91 -30.12
C THR A 53 -5.11 27.73 -29.57
N TYR A 54 -4.91 27.42 -28.30
CA TYR A 54 -5.60 26.37 -27.57
C TYR A 54 -6.66 26.99 -26.66
N ALA A 55 -7.84 26.40 -26.61
CA ALA A 55 -8.95 26.83 -25.77
C ALA A 55 -9.60 25.63 -25.09
N GLY A 56 -10.07 25.79 -23.84
CA GLY A 56 -10.89 24.77 -23.19
C GLY A 56 -10.18 23.44 -22.94
N THR A 57 -8.84 23.46 -22.85
CA THR A 57 -8.07 22.29 -22.46
C THR A 57 -8.42 21.89 -21.03
N ARG A 58 -8.72 20.61 -20.83
CA ARG A 58 -9.11 20.02 -19.54
C ARG A 58 -8.41 18.69 -19.34
N LEU A 59 -7.67 18.56 -18.25
CA LEU A 59 -7.16 17.30 -17.73
C LEU A 59 -7.97 16.90 -16.49
N SER A 60 -8.35 15.63 -16.38
CA SER A 60 -8.93 15.07 -15.15
C SER A 60 -8.06 13.97 -14.55
N ILE A 61 -7.91 14.02 -13.23
CA ILE A 61 -7.31 12.98 -12.41
C ILE A 61 -8.42 12.47 -11.49
N PRO A 62 -9.05 11.32 -11.80
CA PRO A 62 -10.12 10.79 -10.99
C PRO A 62 -9.62 10.21 -9.67
N ALA A 63 -10.55 10.08 -8.72
CA ALA A 63 -10.29 9.39 -7.46
C ALA A 63 -9.84 7.94 -7.74
N ALA A 64 -8.65 7.59 -7.24
CA ALA A 64 -8.14 6.22 -7.31
C ALA A 64 -9.02 5.27 -6.49
N ARG A 65 -9.01 3.97 -6.84
CA ARG A 65 -9.65 2.94 -6.00
C ARG A 65 -9.11 3.01 -4.58
N GLY A 66 -9.99 3.09 -3.60
CA GLY A 66 -9.59 3.28 -2.21
C GLY A 66 -9.49 4.74 -1.76
N THR A 67 -9.92 5.67 -2.61
CA THR A 67 -10.15 7.07 -2.25
C THR A 67 -11.55 7.51 -2.67
N ALA A 68 -12.03 8.62 -2.12
CA ALA A 68 -13.31 9.24 -2.45
C ALA A 68 -13.12 10.75 -2.58
N GLY A 69 -13.88 11.36 -3.50
CA GLY A 69 -13.80 12.80 -3.76
C GLY A 69 -14.14 13.10 -5.22
N PRO A 70 -14.30 14.39 -5.56
CA PRO A 70 -14.43 14.81 -6.94
C PRO A 70 -13.11 14.61 -7.69
N ASP A 71 -13.17 14.44 -9.00
CA ASP A 71 -11.99 14.42 -9.85
C ASP A 71 -11.22 15.74 -9.72
N HIS A 72 -9.90 15.66 -9.66
CA HIS A 72 -9.06 16.85 -9.73
C HIS A 72 -8.95 17.29 -11.19
N VAL A 73 -9.32 18.55 -11.46
CA VAL A 73 -9.41 19.05 -12.83
C VAL A 73 -8.47 20.23 -13.04
N ILE A 74 -7.57 20.11 -14.00
CA ILE A 74 -6.77 21.21 -14.51
C ILE A 74 -7.48 21.75 -15.74
N ALA A 75 -7.89 23.01 -15.71
CA ALA A 75 -8.55 23.66 -16.84
C ALA A 75 -7.78 24.93 -17.24
N LEU A 76 -7.57 25.11 -18.54
CA LEU A 76 -7.08 26.39 -19.04
C LEU A 76 -8.21 27.44 -18.97
N PRO A 77 -7.99 28.59 -18.31
CA PRO A 77 -9.03 29.58 -18.07
C PRO A 77 -9.42 30.39 -19.32
N GLY A 78 -8.68 30.26 -20.43
CA GLY A 78 -8.92 31.03 -21.66
C GLY A 78 -8.15 30.51 -22.87
N GLU A 79 -8.11 31.33 -23.93
CA GLU A 79 -7.30 31.07 -25.12
C GLU A 79 -5.82 31.32 -24.84
N VAL A 80 -4.98 30.34 -25.16
CA VAL A 80 -3.52 30.46 -25.06
C VAL A 80 -2.91 30.21 -26.44
N ALA A 81 -2.24 31.23 -26.96
CA ALA A 81 -1.41 31.09 -28.15
C ALA A 81 -0.03 30.57 -27.74
N ILE A 82 0.40 29.48 -28.38
CA ILE A 82 1.72 28.88 -28.21
C ILE A 82 2.40 28.88 -29.57
N GLY A 83 3.52 29.56 -29.70
CA GLY A 83 4.36 29.58 -30.89
C GLY A 83 5.04 28.23 -31.15
N GLU A 84 5.66 28.10 -32.31
CA GLU A 84 6.43 26.90 -32.66
C GLU A 84 7.66 26.78 -31.76
N GLY A 85 7.86 25.62 -31.15
CA GLY A 85 8.94 25.36 -30.20
C GLY A 85 8.75 26.01 -28.83
N GLU A 86 7.67 26.75 -28.60
CA GLU A 86 7.37 27.32 -27.29
C GLU A 86 6.77 26.28 -26.35
N THR A 87 7.20 26.32 -25.09
CA THR A 87 6.67 25.49 -24.01
C THR A 87 5.63 26.27 -23.22
N TYR A 88 4.44 25.69 -23.12
CA TYR A 88 3.39 26.18 -22.22
C TYR A 88 3.38 25.39 -20.93
N ARG A 89 3.23 26.12 -19.82
CA ARG A 89 3.04 25.58 -18.49
C ARG A 89 1.77 26.17 -17.88
N SER A 90 0.84 25.32 -17.44
CA SER A 90 -0.35 25.82 -16.74
C SER A 90 -0.02 26.34 -15.34
N ALA A 91 -0.90 27.18 -14.79
CA ALA A 91 -0.85 27.50 -13.37
C ALA A 91 -0.98 26.19 -12.54
N PRO A 92 -0.19 26.05 -11.46
CA PRO A 92 -0.31 24.90 -10.58
C PRO A 92 -1.66 24.92 -9.85
N THR A 93 -2.21 23.73 -9.66
CA THR A 93 -3.46 23.51 -8.94
C THR A 93 -3.25 22.42 -7.89
N SER A 94 -3.99 22.52 -6.79
CA SER A 94 -3.94 21.51 -5.72
C SER A 94 -5.34 21.00 -5.42
N GLY A 95 -5.42 19.75 -4.97
CA GLY A 95 -6.65 19.06 -4.63
C GLY A 95 -6.41 18.05 -3.51
N ALA A 96 -7.45 17.35 -3.11
CA ALA A 96 -7.32 16.28 -2.14
C ALA A 96 -8.35 15.18 -2.36
N PHE A 97 -7.97 13.95 -2.06
CA PHE A 97 -8.87 12.79 -2.07
C PHE A 97 -8.98 12.20 -0.67
N ARG A 98 -10.20 11.93 -0.21
CA ARG A 98 -10.44 11.27 1.06
C ARG A 98 -9.98 9.82 1.00
N VAL A 99 -9.07 9.40 1.86
CA VAL A 99 -8.59 8.01 1.89
C VAL A 99 -9.63 7.12 2.54
N THR A 100 -10.14 6.13 1.79
CA THR A 100 -11.10 5.12 2.26
C THR A 100 -10.53 3.72 2.29
N ALA A 101 -9.33 3.52 1.75
CA ALA A 101 -8.62 2.25 1.76
C ALA A 101 -8.05 1.89 3.13
N GLU A 102 -7.86 0.60 3.34
CA GLU A 102 -7.24 0.07 4.56
C GLU A 102 -5.72 0.29 4.57
N PRO A 103 -5.09 0.38 5.76
CA PRO A 103 -3.64 0.47 5.89
C PRO A 103 -2.92 -0.70 5.22
N GLY A 104 -1.84 -0.40 4.50
CA GLY A 104 -1.09 -1.32 3.64
C GLY A 104 -1.51 -1.31 2.18
N THR A 105 -2.62 -0.64 1.84
CA THR A 105 -3.04 -0.46 0.44
C THR A 105 -2.12 0.54 -0.27
N VAL A 106 -1.71 0.19 -1.48
CA VAL A 106 -1.02 1.12 -2.38
C VAL A 106 -2.06 1.79 -3.27
N LEU A 107 -2.14 3.12 -3.21
CA LEU A 107 -2.99 3.93 -4.07
C LEU A 107 -2.17 4.40 -5.27
N GLU A 108 -2.73 4.19 -6.47
CA GLU A 108 -2.15 4.63 -7.74
C GLU A 108 -3.09 5.63 -8.40
N LEU A 109 -2.65 6.89 -8.47
CA LEU A 109 -3.36 7.94 -9.18
C LEU A 109 -2.93 7.94 -10.64
N ARG A 110 -3.91 8.03 -11.54
CA ARG A 110 -3.70 8.04 -12.99
C ARG A 110 -4.60 9.10 -13.61
N PRO A 111 -4.09 9.98 -14.48
CA PRO A 111 -4.93 10.80 -15.32
C PRO A 111 -5.82 9.90 -16.18
N ALA A 112 -7.07 10.30 -16.40
CA ALA A 112 -8.03 9.48 -17.15
C ALA A 112 -8.47 10.11 -18.46
N ASP A 113 -8.55 11.44 -18.53
CA ASP A 113 -8.94 12.15 -19.74
C ASP A 113 -8.12 13.43 -19.92
N LEU A 114 -7.59 13.64 -21.12
CA LEU A 114 -7.03 14.90 -21.59
C LEU A 114 -7.80 15.36 -22.82
N PHE A 115 -8.53 16.46 -22.67
CA PHE A 115 -9.24 17.12 -23.75
C PHE A 115 -8.49 18.40 -24.11
N VAL A 116 -8.15 18.58 -25.38
CA VAL A 116 -7.55 19.81 -25.92
C VAL A 116 -8.36 20.22 -27.14
N LYS A 117 -8.86 21.45 -27.14
CA LYS A 117 -9.57 22.04 -28.29
C LYS A 117 -8.71 23.15 -28.90
N SER A 118 -8.41 23.04 -30.19
CA SER A 118 -7.77 24.13 -30.93
C SER A 118 -8.81 25.20 -31.27
N ALA A 119 -8.48 26.46 -31.00
CA ALA A 119 -9.23 27.63 -31.44
C ALA A 119 -8.82 28.11 -32.84
N SER A 120 -7.64 27.70 -33.33
CA SER A 120 -7.04 28.26 -34.57
C SER A 120 -7.22 27.40 -35.83
N THR A 121 -7.74 26.17 -35.75
CA THR A 121 -8.07 25.39 -36.97
C THR A 121 -9.48 25.72 -37.47
N VAL A 122 -9.63 25.99 -38.77
CA VAL A 122 -10.93 25.98 -39.46
C VAL A 122 -11.53 24.58 -39.28
N GLY A 123 -12.44 24.43 -38.30
CA GLY A 123 -13.04 23.15 -37.92
C GLY A 123 -12.85 22.70 -36.46
N GLY A 124 -12.12 23.44 -35.62
CA GLY A 124 -12.00 23.14 -34.18
C GLY A 124 -11.34 21.78 -33.88
N GLY A 125 -10.13 21.57 -34.38
CA GLY A 125 -9.41 20.30 -34.25
C GLY A 125 -9.28 19.82 -32.81
N ARG A 126 -9.52 18.52 -32.59
CA ARG A 126 -9.30 17.83 -31.31
C ARG A 126 -7.90 17.21 -31.33
N LEU A 127 -7.06 17.53 -30.34
CA LEU A 127 -5.84 16.75 -30.12
C LEU A 127 -6.27 15.41 -29.51
N ALA A 128 -6.10 14.32 -30.27
CA ALA A 128 -6.33 12.99 -29.73
C ALA A 128 -5.04 12.57 -29.01
N CYS A 129 -5.08 12.62 -27.68
CA CYS A 129 -4.03 12.11 -26.83
C CYS A 129 -4.45 10.74 -26.29
N THR A 130 -3.55 9.77 -26.41
CA THR A 130 -3.75 8.41 -25.92
C THR A 130 -2.77 8.10 -24.80
N PHE A 131 -3.22 7.25 -23.88
CA PHE A 131 -2.38 6.69 -22.84
C PHE A 131 -1.47 5.61 -23.42
N PRO A 132 -0.14 5.76 -23.33
CA PRO A 132 0.76 4.70 -23.73
C PRO A 132 0.61 3.53 -22.77
N GLY A 133 0.33 2.34 -23.29
CA GLY A 133 0.17 1.14 -22.47
C GLY A 133 1.48 0.81 -21.72
N GLY A 134 1.41 0.74 -20.38
CA GLY A 134 2.55 0.33 -19.55
C GLY A 134 3.26 1.45 -18.78
N GLN A 135 2.80 2.70 -18.88
CA GLN A 135 3.34 3.78 -18.04
C GLN A 135 3.07 3.54 -16.53
N PRO A 136 4.02 3.90 -15.65
CA PRO A 136 3.80 3.87 -14.21
C PRO A 136 2.67 4.81 -13.82
N ALA A 137 2.04 4.61 -12.66
CA ALA A 137 1.06 5.56 -12.15
C ALA A 137 1.69 6.97 -12.02
N PHE A 138 0.92 8.01 -12.33
CA PHE A 138 1.33 9.42 -12.16
C PHE A 138 1.78 9.69 -10.72
N ALA A 139 1.09 9.10 -9.75
CA ALA A 139 1.45 9.22 -8.35
C ALA A 139 1.15 7.93 -7.60
N ARG A 140 2.01 7.60 -6.63
CA ARG A 140 1.90 6.40 -5.81
C ARG A 140 2.04 6.75 -4.33
N THR A 141 1.11 6.30 -3.51
CA THR A 141 1.17 6.49 -2.04
C THR A 141 0.74 5.22 -1.32
N THR A 142 1.26 5.01 -0.11
CA THR A 142 0.89 3.86 0.75
C THR A 142 0.03 4.32 1.91
N VAL A 143 -1.13 3.69 2.10
CA VAL A 143 -1.99 3.99 3.24
C VAL A 143 -1.37 3.44 4.52
N VAL A 144 -1.21 4.29 5.54
CA VAL A 144 -0.75 3.91 6.88
C VAL A 144 -1.88 4.03 7.88
N ALA A 145 -1.76 3.34 9.01
CA ALA A 145 -2.74 3.47 10.07
C ALA A 145 -2.65 4.84 10.74
N PRO A 146 -3.75 5.41 11.23
CA PRO A 146 -3.74 6.70 11.90
C PRO A 146 -2.86 6.67 13.16
N SER A 147 -1.98 7.66 13.31
CA SER A 147 -0.93 7.71 14.34
C SER A 147 -1.42 7.89 15.79
N GLY A 148 -2.75 7.96 16.02
CA GLY A 148 -3.36 8.25 17.32
C GLY A 148 -4.49 7.32 17.76
N GLY A 149 -4.74 6.21 17.06
CA GLY A 149 -5.84 5.31 17.39
C GLY A 149 -5.41 4.20 18.36
N ALA A 150 -5.88 4.24 19.61
CA ALA A 150 -6.03 3.01 20.37
C ALA A 150 -6.89 2.04 19.53
N SER A 151 -6.33 0.88 19.19
CA SER A 151 -6.89 -0.09 18.25
C SER A 151 -8.40 -0.33 18.55
N PRO A 152 -9.34 0.00 17.63
CA PRO A 152 -10.74 -0.27 17.86
C PRO A 152 -10.96 -1.79 17.75
N GLY A 153 -11.08 -2.45 18.90
CA GLY A 153 -11.54 -3.83 18.99
C GLY A 153 -10.43 -4.87 19.18
N GLY A 154 -9.80 -4.91 20.36
CA GLY A 154 -9.17 -6.14 20.88
C GLY A 154 -8.04 -6.76 20.02
N LEU A 155 -7.49 -6.03 19.05
CA LEU A 155 -6.39 -6.47 18.18
C LEU A 155 -5.02 -6.32 18.86
N GLY A 156 -4.94 -5.79 20.08
CA GLY A 156 -3.66 -5.61 20.79
C GLY A 156 -2.81 -4.50 20.18
N ALA A 157 -1.49 -4.74 20.06
CA ALA A 157 -0.52 -3.77 19.52
C ALA A 157 -0.58 -3.60 17.99
N PHE A 158 -1.52 -4.27 17.31
CA PHE A 158 -1.62 -4.23 15.86
C PHE A 158 -2.41 -3.00 15.40
N PRO A 159 -1.89 -2.26 14.40
CA PRO A 159 -2.49 -1.01 13.95
C PRO A 159 -3.71 -1.21 13.03
N SER A 160 -3.95 -2.42 12.51
CA SER A 160 -5.13 -2.75 11.72
C SER A 160 -5.41 -4.26 11.71
N ALA A 161 -6.63 -4.65 11.30
CA ALA A 161 -6.98 -6.06 11.09
C ALA A 161 -6.10 -6.70 10.00
N HIS A 162 -5.72 -5.94 8.97
CA HIS A 162 -4.81 -6.40 7.93
C HIS A 162 -3.41 -6.70 8.50
N ALA A 163 -2.82 -5.74 9.24
CA ALA A 163 -1.51 -5.91 9.88
C ALA A 163 -1.51 -7.06 10.89
N PHE A 164 -2.58 -7.20 11.67
CA PHE A 164 -2.79 -8.34 12.56
C PHE A 164 -2.78 -9.66 11.77
N VAL A 165 -3.65 -9.81 10.76
CA VAL A 165 -3.76 -11.07 10.00
C VAL A 165 -2.48 -11.42 9.27
N ASP A 166 -1.81 -10.44 8.63
CA ASP A 166 -0.53 -10.67 7.93
C ASP A 166 0.53 -11.18 8.90
N GLN A 167 0.70 -10.51 10.05
CA GLN A 167 1.68 -10.93 11.05
C GLN A 167 1.35 -12.32 11.60
N GLN A 168 0.09 -12.61 11.96
CA GLN A 168 -0.28 -13.93 12.48
C GLN A 168 -0.03 -15.07 11.46
N HIS A 169 -0.18 -14.81 10.16
CA HIS A 169 0.16 -15.79 9.13
C HIS A 169 1.67 -16.02 9.02
N ARG A 170 2.49 -14.97 9.09
CA ARG A 170 3.96 -15.11 9.10
C ARG A 170 4.44 -15.87 10.33
N ASP A 171 3.87 -15.57 11.49
CA ASP A 171 4.27 -16.19 12.76
C ASP A 171 3.91 -17.68 12.79
N LEU A 172 2.66 -18.01 12.44
CA LEU A 172 2.13 -19.36 12.62
C LEU A 172 2.38 -20.27 11.41
N LEU A 173 2.37 -19.71 10.19
CA LEU A 173 2.44 -20.46 8.93
C LEU A 173 3.71 -20.22 8.11
N ARG A 174 4.54 -19.22 8.47
CA ARG A 174 5.76 -18.82 7.73
C ARG A 174 5.51 -18.47 6.27
N ARG A 175 4.34 -17.93 5.99
CA ARG A 175 4.01 -17.36 4.69
C ARG A 175 2.99 -16.24 4.90
N PRO A 176 2.99 -15.20 4.04
CA PRO A 176 1.89 -14.26 4.01
C PRO A 176 0.59 -14.96 3.58
N PRO A 177 -0.58 -14.41 3.97
CA PRO A 177 -1.86 -14.82 3.38
C PRO A 177 -1.90 -14.46 1.89
N THR A 178 -2.70 -15.18 1.10
CA THR A 178 -3.06 -14.68 -0.24
C THR A 178 -4.04 -13.51 -0.11
N ALA A 179 -4.17 -12.65 -1.12
CA ALA A 179 -5.13 -11.55 -1.13
C ALA A 179 -6.55 -12.00 -0.73
N THR A 180 -7.06 -13.06 -1.38
CA THR A 180 -8.37 -13.64 -1.06
C THR A 180 -8.46 -14.24 0.36
N GLN A 181 -7.37 -14.73 0.94
CA GLN A 181 -7.38 -15.20 2.33
C GLN A 181 -7.46 -14.03 3.31
N LEU A 182 -6.68 -13.00 3.04
CA LEU A 182 -6.60 -11.78 3.83
C LEU A 182 -7.93 -11.04 3.85
N ASP A 183 -8.54 -10.80 2.69
CA ASP A 183 -9.86 -10.17 2.57
C ASP A 183 -10.92 -10.92 3.38
N ARG A 184 -10.92 -12.26 3.30
CA ARG A 184 -11.86 -13.11 4.06
C ARG A 184 -11.63 -13.05 5.57
N TRP A 185 -10.40 -12.87 6.03
CA TRP A 185 -10.14 -12.72 7.47
C TRP A 185 -10.55 -11.35 7.97
N VAL A 186 -10.17 -10.30 7.23
CA VAL A 186 -10.51 -8.91 7.55
C VAL A 186 -12.02 -8.71 7.58
N ALA A 187 -12.75 -9.20 6.56
CA ALA A 187 -14.22 -9.15 6.54
C ALA A 187 -14.83 -9.80 7.79
N ARG A 188 -14.35 -10.98 8.19
CA ARG A 188 -14.87 -11.68 9.38
C ARG A 188 -14.55 -10.93 10.68
N LEU A 189 -13.37 -10.34 10.80
CA LEU A 189 -13.01 -9.52 11.95
C LEU A 189 -13.91 -8.28 12.04
N ARG A 190 -14.20 -7.64 10.90
CA ARG A 190 -15.14 -6.52 10.80
C ARG A 190 -16.57 -6.93 11.18
N ASP A 191 -16.98 -8.13 10.80
CA ASP A 191 -18.30 -8.69 11.15
C ASP A 191 -18.36 -9.21 12.60
N GLY A 192 -17.38 -8.86 13.45
CA GLY A 192 -17.38 -9.15 14.89
C GLY A 192 -16.67 -10.44 15.30
N MET A 193 -15.93 -11.10 14.40
CA MET A 193 -15.10 -12.23 14.79
C MET A 193 -14.00 -11.79 15.77
N ALA A 194 -13.89 -12.50 16.89
CA ALA A 194 -12.79 -12.26 17.84
C ALA A 194 -11.40 -12.55 17.22
N PRO A 195 -10.39 -11.68 17.42
CA PRO A 195 -9.01 -11.91 16.94
C PRO A 195 -8.41 -13.24 17.41
N THR A 196 -8.71 -13.67 18.64
CA THR A 196 -8.30 -14.98 19.19
C THR A 196 -8.79 -16.16 18.35
N ARG A 197 -9.93 -16.02 17.65
CA ARG A 197 -10.46 -17.06 16.75
C ARG A 197 -9.64 -17.19 15.48
N VAL A 198 -9.00 -16.11 15.00
CA VAL A 198 -8.05 -16.14 13.89
C VAL A 198 -6.80 -16.91 14.30
N VAL A 199 -6.18 -16.53 15.41
CA VAL A 199 -4.98 -17.22 15.96
C VAL A 199 -5.25 -18.71 16.14
N ARG A 200 -6.39 -19.08 16.75
CA ARG A 200 -6.78 -20.49 16.95
C ARG A 200 -6.92 -21.26 15.64
N LYS A 201 -7.51 -20.66 14.61
CA LYS A 201 -7.66 -21.32 13.30
C LYS A 201 -6.31 -21.48 12.59
N LEU A 202 -5.40 -20.52 12.71
CA LEU A 202 -4.06 -20.62 12.14
C LEU A 202 -3.20 -21.64 12.89
N MET A 203 -3.28 -21.70 14.21
CA MET A 203 -2.64 -22.74 15.03
C MET A 203 -3.12 -24.15 14.67
N ALA A 204 -4.41 -24.30 14.34
CA ALA A 204 -4.99 -25.58 13.93
C ALA A 204 -4.66 -25.98 12.47
N ALA A 205 -4.06 -25.10 11.67
CA ALA A 205 -3.71 -25.42 10.29
C ALA A 205 -2.59 -26.49 10.24
N PRO A 206 -2.55 -27.38 9.23
CA PRO A 206 -1.58 -28.48 9.17
C PRO A 206 -0.11 -28.03 9.32
N ARG A 207 0.24 -26.85 8.79
CA ARG A 207 1.60 -26.27 8.89
C ARG A 207 1.98 -25.73 10.27
N SER A 208 1.02 -25.61 11.20
CA SER A 208 1.22 -25.07 12.55
C SER A 208 0.93 -26.10 13.64
N ALA A 209 -0.08 -26.95 13.45
CA ALA A 209 -0.62 -27.85 14.48
C ALA A 209 0.40 -28.81 15.10
N GLY A 210 1.35 -29.33 14.32
CA GLY A 210 2.39 -30.24 14.79
C GLY A 210 3.68 -29.56 15.26
N VAL A 211 3.76 -28.23 15.20
CA VAL A 211 5.02 -27.49 15.42
C VAL A 211 4.84 -26.43 16.51
N VAL A 212 3.98 -25.44 16.26
CA VAL A 212 3.90 -24.25 17.11
C VAL A 212 3.14 -24.54 18.40
N ALA A 213 1.98 -25.21 18.30
CA ALA A 213 1.14 -25.51 19.46
C ALA A 213 1.84 -26.40 20.52
N PRO A 214 2.59 -27.46 20.15
CA PRO A 214 3.36 -28.24 21.11
C PRO A 214 4.46 -27.45 21.82
N ILE A 215 5.17 -26.56 21.11
CA ILE A 215 6.22 -25.71 21.69
C ILE A 215 5.62 -24.73 22.70
N VAL A 216 4.52 -24.05 22.33
CA VAL A 216 3.84 -23.14 23.25
C VAL A 216 3.31 -23.88 24.48
N ARG A 217 2.74 -25.08 24.32
CA ARG A 217 2.29 -25.91 25.44
C ARG A 217 3.45 -26.31 26.35
N LEU A 218 4.62 -26.60 25.79
CA LEU A 218 5.81 -26.96 26.56
C LEU A 218 6.25 -25.84 27.50
N TYR A 219 6.30 -24.60 27.02
CA TYR A 219 6.62 -23.43 27.84
C TYR A 219 5.56 -23.18 28.93
N LEU A 220 4.28 -23.22 28.55
CA LEU A 220 3.18 -22.92 29.46
C LEU A 220 3.02 -23.98 30.56
N VAL A 221 3.09 -25.26 30.21
CA VAL A 221 2.87 -26.37 31.16
C VAL A 221 4.16 -26.72 31.91
N GLY A 222 5.31 -26.69 31.24
CA GLY A 222 6.59 -27.08 31.84
C GLY A 222 7.17 -26.02 32.77
N PHE A 223 6.94 -24.73 32.49
CA PHE A 223 7.63 -23.63 33.18
C PHE A 223 6.69 -22.52 33.66
N GLY A 224 5.40 -22.55 33.29
CA GLY A 224 4.47 -21.45 33.60
C GLY A 224 4.80 -20.15 32.85
N LEU A 225 5.69 -20.21 31.85
CA LEU A 225 6.17 -19.05 31.11
C LEU A 225 5.55 -18.99 29.71
N ARG A 226 5.48 -17.78 29.16
CA ARG A 226 5.20 -17.56 27.73
C ARG A 226 6.54 -17.46 27.01
N PRO A 227 6.77 -18.21 25.92
CA PRO A 227 7.99 -18.04 25.15
C PRO A 227 8.01 -16.64 24.56
N ASP A 228 9.19 -15.99 24.58
CA ASP A 228 9.36 -14.79 23.78
C ASP A 228 9.34 -15.13 22.28
N TYR A 229 9.17 -14.10 21.46
CA TYR A 229 9.05 -14.27 20.01
C TYR A 229 10.30 -14.89 19.37
N GLY A 230 11.51 -14.55 19.85
CA GLY A 230 12.78 -15.06 19.35
C GLY A 230 12.97 -16.55 19.69
N ALA A 231 12.66 -16.95 20.91
CA ALA A 231 12.68 -18.34 21.36
C ALA A 231 11.68 -19.19 20.58
N LEU A 232 10.42 -18.73 20.46
CA LEU A 232 9.38 -19.44 19.71
C LEU A 232 9.78 -19.60 18.23
N GLY A 233 10.33 -18.55 17.62
CA GLY A 233 10.82 -18.57 16.23
C GLY A 233 11.94 -19.59 16.04
N THR A 234 12.94 -19.58 16.94
CA THR A 234 14.08 -20.51 16.91
C THR A 234 13.63 -21.96 16.99
N TRP A 235 12.82 -22.30 17.99
CA TRP A 235 12.34 -23.68 18.19
C TRP A 235 11.44 -24.14 17.05
N THR A 236 10.54 -23.28 16.57
CA THR A 236 9.68 -23.56 15.42
C THR A 236 10.49 -23.86 14.16
N SER A 237 11.57 -23.11 13.93
CA SER A 237 12.48 -23.36 12.79
C SER A 237 13.17 -24.72 12.89
N ARG A 238 13.66 -25.08 14.08
CA ARG A 238 14.35 -26.35 14.32
C ARG A 238 13.43 -27.56 14.16
N VAL A 239 12.21 -27.50 14.68
CA VAL A 239 11.23 -28.60 14.54
C VAL A 239 10.84 -28.79 13.07
N ARG A 240 10.67 -27.70 12.31
CA ARG A 240 10.40 -27.78 10.86
C ARG A 240 11.58 -28.33 10.06
N ALA A 241 12.81 -28.15 10.55
CA ALA A 241 14.01 -28.75 9.98
C ALA A 241 14.19 -30.24 10.36
N GLY A 242 13.23 -30.84 11.06
CA GLY A 242 13.23 -32.26 11.43
C GLY A 242 13.71 -32.56 12.84
N LEU A 243 14.02 -31.53 13.66
CA LEU A 243 14.36 -31.76 15.06
C LEU A 243 13.12 -32.30 15.80
N PRO A 244 13.19 -33.48 16.45
CA PRO A 244 12.04 -34.03 17.14
C PRO A 244 11.68 -33.16 18.36
N LEU A 245 10.37 -33.05 18.63
CA LEU A 245 9.84 -32.24 19.74
C LEU A 245 10.40 -32.68 21.11
N SER A 246 10.78 -33.95 21.28
CA SER A 246 11.43 -34.45 22.49
C SER A 246 12.80 -33.80 22.73
N VAL A 247 13.57 -33.55 21.67
CA VAL A 247 14.88 -32.87 21.79
C VAL A 247 14.69 -31.39 22.11
N VAL A 248 13.65 -30.76 21.54
CA VAL A 248 13.27 -29.39 21.93
C VAL A 248 12.85 -29.34 23.40
N ALA A 249 12.09 -30.31 23.88
CA ALA A 249 11.67 -30.39 25.28
C ALA A 249 12.87 -30.44 26.24
N SER A 250 13.84 -31.31 25.97
CA SER A 250 15.07 -31.41 26.77
C SER A 250 15.87 -30.11 26.75
N ALA A 251 16.03 -29.49 25.58
CA ALA A 251 16.83 -28.29 25.43
C ALA A 251 16.20 -27.05 26.11
N VAL A 252 14.88 -26.90 26.02
CA VAL A 252 14.15 -25.83 26.74
C VAL A 252 14.24 -26.02 28.25
N THR A 253 14.19 -27.26 28.73
CA THR A 253 14.36 -27.54 30.17
C THR A 253 15.73 -27.12 30.68
N VAL A 254 16.78 -27.34 29.89
CA VAL A 254 18.15 -26.92 30.23
C VAL A 254 18.30 -25.40 30.13
N SER A 255 17.68 -24.73 29.13
CA SER A 255 17.81 -23.27 28.97
C SER A 255 17.07 -22.50 30.05
N GLU A 256 15.87 -22.94 30.43
CA GLU A 256 15.02 -22.24 31.39
C GLU A 256 15.27 -22.66 32.85
N ASN A 257 15.87 -23.83 33.09
CA ASN A 257 16.21 -24.32 34.41
C ASN A 257 17.62 -24.95 34.43
N PRO A 258 18.70 -24.14 34.50
CA PRO A 258 20.07 -24.65 34.51
C PRO A 258 20.38 -25.57 35.71
N ALA A 259 19.60 -25.50 36.80
CA ALA A 259 19.73 -26.42 37.94
C ALA A 259 19.18 -27.84 37.65
N ALA A 260 18.22 -27.99 36.72
CA ALA A 260 17.71 -29.30 36.29
C ALA A 260 18.69 -30.06 35.38
N ALA A 261 19.63 -29.36 34.73
CA ALA A 261 20.64 -29.97 33.87
C ALA A 261 21.60 -30.90 34.65
N GLY A 262 21.83 -30.62 35.94
CA GLY A 262 22.67 -31.46 36.82
C GLY A 262 22.00 -32.75 37.31
N ALA A 263 20.69 -32.91 37.13
CA ALA A 263 19.93 -34.09 37.59
C ALA A 263 19.70 -35.14 36.49
N LEU A 264 20.18 -34.89 35.26
CA LEU A 264 19.99 -35.76 34.09
C LEU A 264 21.30 -36.39 33.57
N SER A 265 22.40 -36.26 34.30
CA SER A 265 23.61 -37.07 34.06
C SER A 265 23.55 -38.35 34.91
N PRO A 266 23.75 -39.55 34.32
CA PRO A 266 23.78 -40.81 35.08
C PRO A 266 24.97 -40.88 36.04
#